data_AF-A0A7K2NTV8-F1
#
_entry.id   AF-A0A7K2NTV8-F1
#
_cell.length_a   1.000
_cell.length_b   1.000
_cell.length_c   1.000
_cell.angle_alpha   90.00
_cell.angle_beta   90.00
_cell.angle_gamma   90.00
#
_symmetry.space_group_name_H-M   'P 1'
#
loop_
_entity.id
_entity.type
_entity.pdbx_description
1 polymer ?
#
loop_
_entity_poly.entity_id
_entity_poly.type
_entity_poly.pdbx_seq_one_letter_code
_entity_poly.pdbx_strand_id
1 'polypeptide(L)'
;GGFVGVPVPGLDQVADAVRTAFPGQAPYGGRFGPRPQVHVTVALDAAPQAAADIARRTAAALPITTAVNTLHLVTLAREGWRGFAELPLSH
;
A
#
# COMPACT_ATOMS: atom_id res chain seq x y z
N GLY A 1 -7.74 6.37 -14.38
CA GLY A 1 -9.10 6.41 -13.81
C GLY A 1 -9.04 6.87 -12.37
N GLY A 2 -10.12 6.68 -11.61
CA GLY A 2 -10.19 6.97 -10.17
C GLY A 2 -9.44 5.92 -9.34
N PHE A 3 -8.94 6.37 -8.20
CA PHE A 3 -8.23 5.57 -7.20
C PHE A 3 -9.02 5.57 -5.90
N VAL A 4 -9.15 4.40 -5.26
CA VAL A 4 -9.73 4.27 -3.93
C VAL A 4 -8.70 3.55 -3.06
N GLY A 5 -8.20 4.26 -2.05
CA GLY A 5 -7.25 3.74 -1.07
C GLY A 5 -7.79 3.89 0.34
N VAL A 6 -7.48 2.90 1.19
CA VAL A 6 -7.75 2.97 2.63
C VAL A 6 -6.42 3.28 3.33
N PRO A 7 -6.29 4.44 4.01
CA PRO A 7 -5.08 4.78 4.74
C PRO A 7 -4.76 3.76 5.84
N VAL A 8 -3.49 3.42 6.00
CA VAL A 8 -3.00 2.54 7.08
C VAL A 8 -1.84 3.24 7.81
N PRO A 9 -2.12 4.32 8.56
CA PRO A 9 -1.07 5.12 9.20
C PRO A 9 -0.25 4.33 10.23
N GLY A 10 -0.79 3.25 10.78
CA GLY A 10 -0.07 2.35 11.69
C GLY A 10 1.18 1.69 11.07
N LEU A 11 1.35 1.73 9.74
CA LEU A 11 2.52 1.21 9.05
C LEU A 11 3.49 2.31 8.57
N ASP A 12 3.24 3.58 8.88
CA ASP A 12 4.07 4.70 8.41
C ASP A 12 5.52 4.57 8.90
N GLN A 13 5.74 4.16 10.16
CA GLN A 13 7.08 3.96 10.72
C GLN A 13 7.87 2.87 9.97
N VAL A 14 7.21 1.76 9.63
CA VAL A 14 7.85 0.66 8.88
C VAL A 14 8.19 1.13 7.46
N ALA A 15 7.28 1.82 6.79
CA ALA A 15 7.52 2.37 5.46
C ALA A 15 8.66 3.40 5.46
N ASP A 16 8.74 4.25 6.47
CA ASP A 16 9.81 5.24 6.63
C ASP A 16 11.17 4.61 6.95
N ALA A 17 11.21 3.51 7.70
CA ALA A 17 12.43 2.74 7.91
C ALA A 17 12.98 2.19 6.59
N VAL A 18 12.12 1.63 5.73
CA VAL A 18 12.52 1.14 4.40
C VAL A 18 13.05 2.30 3.54
N ARG A 19 12.35 3.44 3.50
CA ARG A 19 12.77 4.61 2.71
C ARG A 19 14.13 5.16 3.17
N THR A 20 14.34 5.19 4.48
CA THR A 20 15.62 5.63 5.09
C THR A 20 16.76 4.67 4.75
N ALA A 21 16.51 3.36 4.75
CA ALA A 21 17.53 2.35 4.43
C ALA A 21 17.93 2.34 2.95
N PHE A 22 17.04 2.78 2.05
CA PHE A 22 17.26 2.77 0.60
C PHE A 22 17.04 4.16 -0.03
N PRO A 23 17.86 5.17 0.31
CA PRO A 23 17.62 6.56 -0.10
C PRO A 23 17.71 6.78 -1.63
N GLY A 24 18.39 5.89 -2.36
CA GLY A 24 18.45 5.94 -3.82
C GLY A 24 17.20 5.39 -4.53
N GLN A 25 16.26 4.79 -3.80
CA GLN A 25 15.06 4.16 -4.35
C GLN A 25 13.80 4.94 -3.97
N ALA A 26 13.43 5.92 -4.80
CA ALA A 26 12.22 6.71 -4.57
C ALA A 26 10.95 5.87 -4.89
N PRO A 27 9.95 5.81 -3.98
CA PRO A 27 8.69 5.14 -4.24
C PRO A 27 8.05 5.66 -5.53
N TYR A 28 7.62 4.75 -6.42
CA TYR A 28 6.99 5.08 -7.70
C TYR A 28 7.83 6.04 -8.57
N GLY A 29 9.16 5.99 -8.47
CA GLY A 29 10.06 6.92 -9.17
C GLY A 29 9.88 8.37 -8.74
N GLY A 30 9.32 8.62 -7.55
CA GLY A 30 9.08 9.96 -7.00
C GLY A 30 7.74 10.59 -7.41
N ARG A 31 6.90 9.89 -8.18
CA ARG A 31 5.61 10.42 -8.70
C ARG A 31 4.69 11.02 -7.64
N PHE A 32 4.76 10.53 -6.39
CA PHE A 32 3.90 10.94 -5.28
C PHE A 32 4.68 11.60 -4.13
N GLY A 33 5.86 12.14 -4.42
CA GLY A 33 6.76 12.71 -3.41
C GLY A 33 7.52 11.65 -2.60
N PRO A 34 8.33 12.08 -1.61
CA PRO A 34 9.27 11.21 -0.91
C PRO A 34 8.61 10.28 0.13
N ARG A 35 7.43 10.64 0.62
CA ARG A 35 6.69 9.89 1.65
C ARG A 35 5.20 9.80 1.30
N PRO A 36 4.83 9.05 0.24
CA PRO A 36 3.43 8.83 -0.06
C PRO A 36 2.74 8.13 1.13
N GLN A 37 1.47 8.48 1.36
CA GLN A 37 0.66 7.88 2.43
C GLN A 37 0.59 6.36 2.26
N VAL A 38 0.84 5.61 3.32
CA VAL A 38 0.66 4.16 3.33
C VAL A 38 -0.82 3.84 3.30
N HIS A 39 -1.21 2.96 2.38
CA HIS A 39 -2.60 2.61 2.16
C HIS A 39 -2.73 1.21 1.55
N VAL A 40 -3.92 0.63 1.67
CA VAL A 40 -4.35 -0.51 0.86
C VAL A 40 -5.12 0.02 -0.34
N THR A 41 -4.68 -0.32 -1.55
CA THR A 41 -5.44 0.00 -2.77
C THR A 41 -6.65 -0.93 -2.85
N VAL A 42 -7.85 -0.36 -2.94
CA VAL A 42 -9.11 -1.11 -3.12
C VAL A 42 -9.54 -1.10 -4.58
N ALA A 43 -9.34 0.03 -5.27
CA ALA A 43 -9.58 0.13 -6.69
C ALA A 43 -8.54 1.06 -7.34
N LEU A 44 -8.12 0.68 -8.55
CA LEU A 44 -7.27 1.46 -9.42
C LEU A 44 -7.92 1.56 -10.80
N ASP A 45 -7.76 2.70 -11.45
CA ASP A 45 -8.27 2.98 -12.79
C ASP A 45 -9.78 2.80 -13.00
N ALA A 46 -10.57 2.87 -11.92
CA ALA A 46 -12.02 2.79 -11.99
C ALA A 46 -12.65 4.02 -12.68
N ALA A 47 -13.81 3.85 -13.32
CA ALA A 47 -14.61 4.99 -13.76
C ALA A 47 -15.03 5.84 -12.54
N PRO A 48 -15.17 7.18 -12.66
CA PRO A 48 -15.42 8.05 -11.51
C PRO A 48 -16.65 7.65 -10.66
N GLN A 49 -17.76 7.30 -11.30
CA GLN A 49 -18.98 6.86 -10.60
C GLN A 49 -18.76 5.52 -9.86
N ALA A 50 -18.03 4.60 -10.48
CA ALA A 50 -17.68 3.33 -9.86
C ALA A 50 -16.73 3.53 -8.67
N ALA A 51 -15.74 4.41 -8.80
CA ALA A 51 -14.83 4.75 -7.70
C ALA A 51 -15.59 5.34 -6.50
N ALA A 52 -16.58 6.21 -6.74
CA ALA A 52 -17.40 6.77 -5.68
C ALA A 52 -18.26 5.71 -4.97
N ASP A 53 -18.89 4.79 -5.72
CA ASP A 53 -19.64 3.68 -5.13
C ASP A 53 -18.74 2.74 -4.31
N ILE A 54 -17.59 2.36 -4.86
CA ILE A 54 -16.60 1.53 -4.16
C ILE A 54 -16.12 2.21 -2.88
N ALA A 55 -15.81 3.51 -2.92
CA ALA A 55 -15.40 4.26 -1.74
C ALA A 55 -16.47 4.25 -0.65
N ARG A 56 -17.74 4.51 -1.01
CA ARG A 56 -18.87 4.45 -0.07
C ARG A 56 -19.02 3.08 0.56
N ARG A 57 -18.98 2.01 -0.23
CA ARG A 57 -19.09 0.63 0.26
C ARG A 57 -17.92 0.23 1.14
N THR A 58 -16.71 0.66 0.79
CA THR A 58 -15.49 0.44 1.57
C THR A 58 -15.61 1.11 2.94
N ALA A 59 -16.04 2.37 2.97
CA ALA A 59 -16.22 3.11 4.23
C ALA A 59 -17.22 2.43 5.17
N ALA A 60 -18.31 1.88 4.63
CA ALA A 60 -19.32 1.16 5.41
C ALA A 60 -18.83 -0.17 6.02
N ALA A 61 -17.74 -0.74 5.49
CA ALA A 61 -17.17 -2.01 5.96
C ALA A 61 -16.01 -1.84 6.97
N LEU A 62 -15.59 -0.60 7.23
CA LEU A 62 -14.49 -0.29 8.14
C LEU A 62 -15.02 0.09 9.54
N PRO A 63 -14.25 -0.14 10.62
CA PRO A 63 -12.87 -0.62 10.63
C PRO A 63 -12.72 -2.14 10.48
N ILE A 64 -11.67 -2.56 9.77
CA ILE A 64 -11.14 -3.93 9.82
C ILE A 64 -9.80 -3.85 10.54
N THR A 65 -9.64 -4.66 11.59
CA THR A 65 -8.41 -4.68 12.40
C THR A 65 -7.76 -6.04 12.32
N THR A 66 -6.46 -6.06 12.09
CA THR A 66 -5.64 -7.28 12.10
C THR A 66 -4.21 -6.95 12.53
N ALA A 67 -3.49 -7.95 13.00
CA ALA A 67 -2.06 -7.84 13.26
C ALA A 67 -1.27 -8.01 11.94
N VAL A 68 -0.25 -7.18 11.75
CA VAL A 68 0.74 -7.33 10.67
C VAL A 68 2.05 -7.81 11.29
N ASN A 69 2.51 -8.99 10.89
CA ASN A 69 3.66 -9.65 11.51
C ASN A 69 4.81 -9.92 10.55
N THR A 70 4.64 -9.65 9.25
CA THR A 70 5.62 -10.00 8.22
C THR A 70 5.62 -8.94 7.13
N LEU A 71 6.82 -8.52 6.73
CA LEU A 71 7.05 -7.75 5.52
C LEU A 71 7.52 -8.71 4.41
N HIS A 72 6.88 -8.65 3.25
CA HIS A 72 7.29 -9.42 2.08
C HIS A 72 8.03 -8.53 1.10
N LEU A 73 9.22 -8.95 0.69
CA LEU A 73 9.89 -8.40 -0.48
C LEU A 73 9.40 -9.18 -1.70
N VAL A 74 8.82 -8.47 -2.66
CA VAL A 74 8.22 -9.04 -3.86
C VAL A 74 8.75 -8.35 -5.11
N THR A 75 8.72 -9.06 -6.24
CA THR A 75 8.92 -8.50 -7.57
C THR A 75 7.64 -8.59 -8.39
N LEU A 76 7.35 -7.60 -9.23
CA LEU A 76 6.24 -7.65 -10.17
C LEU A 76 6.72 -8.27 -11.47
N ALA A 77 6.35 -9.52 -11.72
CA ALA A 77 6.58 -10.24 -12.97
C ALA A 77 5.35 -10.14 -13.89
N ARG A 78 5.45 -10.69 -15.11
CA ARG A 78 4.33 -10.67 -16.08
C ARG A 78 3.11 -11.44 -15.58
N GLU A 79 3.36 -12.53 -14.86
CA GLU A 79 2.38 -13.40 -14.22
C GLU A 79 1.82 -12.84 -12.91
N GLY A 80 2.36 -11.71 -12.43
CA GLY A 80 1.95 -11.08 -11.17
C GLY A 80 3.09 -11.00 -10.14
N TRP A 81 2.72 -10.86 -8.88
CA TRP A 81 3.68 -10.74 -7.78
C TRP A 81 4.38 -12.07 -7.51
N ARG A 82 5.71 -12.03 -7.38
CA ARG A 82 6.52 -13.17 -6.94
C ARG A 82 7.27 -12.81 -5.66
N GLY A 83 7.19 -13.69 -4.67
CA GLY A 83 7.95 -13.56 -3.43
C GLY A 83 9.45 -13.69 -3.66
N PHE A 84 10.23 -12.85 -2.98
CA PHE A 84 11.68 -12.89 -2.96
C PHE A 84 12.21 -13.17 -1.54
N ALA A 85 11.64 -12.52 -0.52
CA ALA A 85 11.98 -12.75 0.88
C ALA A 85 10.80 -12.42 1.80
N GLU A 86 10.82 -13.01 2.99
CA GLU A 86 9.89 -12.74 4.08
C GLU A 86 10.69 -12.29 5.30
N LEU A 87 10.27 -11.18 5.90
CA LEU A 87 10.96 -10.52 7.00
C LEU A 87 9.97 -10.40 8.15
N PRO A 88 10.09 -11.22 9.20
CA PRO A 88 9.25 -11.09 10.38
C PRO A 88 9.39 -9.69 10.97
N LEU A 89 8.27 -9.04 11.23
CA LEU A 89 8.20 -7.83 12.02
C LEU A 89 8.17 -8.27 13.49
N SER A 90 9.30 -8.12 14.17
CA SER A 90 9.40 -8.40 15.60
C SER A 90 8.37 -7.56 16.36
N HIS A 91 7.72 -8.17 17.35
CA HIS A 91 6.90 -7.47 18.34
C HIS A 91 7.77 -6.65 19.29
#